data_AF-A0A7K4F6K6-F1
#
_entry.id   AF-A0A7K4F6K6-F1
#
_cell.length_a   1.000
_cell.length_b   1.000
_cell.length_c   1.000
_cell.angle_alpha   90.00
_cell.angle_beta   90.00
_cell.angle_gamma   90.00
#
_symmetry.space_group_name_H-M   'P 1'
#
loop_
_entity.id
_entity.type
_entity.pdbx_description
1 polymer ?
#
loop_
_entity_poly.entity_id
_entity_poly.type
_entity_poly.pdbx_seq_one_letter_code
_entity_poly.pdbx_strand_id
1 'polypeptide(L)'
;MHNKFFLLVAIAGIFTIPAIIPDAFAHGLGGDQAEPLSFGDMEVTVRTDLSPSDITIGDVDDVNMKIRFFDTLTDTTLEKVTYRIEVWRSGELLARNLFYDMDGRLDVEIRPKADCAKDELWKCTIYGGSEHVSAPGALAVQGEACNDNNLDTCARPTITGPIFDKGGLYNIRIDIEAATGPKIVLANLLSYDTFVSIAQEQDFVIQTANAEEIPIVVKTYYDEVKNFEFDQNDNSINFDMPFDWSPDYVDLVQVVHEEVRVPKSFVPYAEGKQFKGYVNGVEIDQRALLNDPYSYDDTNVIHFLVTKNELQKINDSLGPENHDSGIMELKLLPLEETSKSSTEFYLVDTTNYEKVPTTVNISWDGKYGANQEIPFEFTFFDD
;
A
#
# COMPACT_ATOMS: atom_id res chain seq x y z
N MET A 1 -20.33 -39.80 -20.82
CA MET A 1 -21.02 -38.77 -20.01
C MET A 1 -20.34 -38.48 -18.68
N HIS A 2 -19.63 -39.41 -18.05
CA HIS A 2 -18.97 -39.19 -16.74
C HIS A 2 -17.74 -38.24 -16.78
N ASN A 3 -16.92 -38.24 -17.85
CA ASN A 3 -15.73 -37.36 -17.92
C ASN A 3 -16.03 -35.87 -18.07
N LYS A 4 -17.18 -35.48 -18.63
CA LYS A 4 -17.56 -34.06 -18.78
C LYS A 4 -18.05 -33.45 -17.46
N PHE A 5 -18.56 -34.28 -16.54
CA PHE A 5 -19.05 -33.85 -15.24
C PHE A 5 -17.89 -33.60 -14.26
N PHE A 6 -16.83 -34.41 -14.33
CA PHE A 6 -15.62 -34.22 -13.52
C PHE A 6 -14.85 -32.94 -13.88
N LEU A 7 -14.79 -32.58 -15.17
CA LEU A 7 -14.14 -31.34 -15.62
C LEU A 7 -14.89 -30.09 -15.13
N LEU A 8 -16.23 -30.14 -15.10
CA LEU A 8 -17.08 -29.05 -14.61
C LEU A 8 -16.95 -28.83 -13.09
N VAL A 9 -16.77 -29.89 -12.31
CA VAL A 9 -16.55 -29.81 -10.85
C VAL A 9 -15.14 -29.31 -10.51
N ALA A 10 -14.12 -29.69 -11.30
CA ALA A 10 -12.76 -29.18 -11.14
C ALA A 10 -12.65 -27.67 -11.47
N ILE A 11 -13.35 -27.21 -12.52
CA ILE A 11 -13.39 -25.79 -12.88
C ILE A 11 -14.17 -24.97 -11.83
N ALA A 12 -15.27 -25.50 -11.28
CA ALA A 12 -16.00 -24.85 -10.19
C ALA A 12 -15.16 -24.73 -8.89
N GLY A 13 -14.31 -25.72 -8.59
CA GLY A 13 -13.40 -25.68 -7.44
C GLY A 13 -12.31 -24.61 -7.54
N ILE A 14 -11.84 -24.29 -8.75
CA ILE A 14 -10.85 -23.23 -9.01
C ILE A 14 -11.47 -21.83 -8.84
N PHE A 15 -12.75 -21.65 -9.17
CA PHE A 15 -13.45 -20.38 -9.00
C PHE A 15 -14.00 -20.11 -7.58
N THR A 16 -13.98 -21.11 -6.68
CA THR A 16 -14.42 -20.93 -5.28
C THR A 16 -13.30 -20.57 -4.30
N ILE A 17 -12.05 -20.52 -4.76
CA ILE A 17 -10.89 -20.13 -3.94
C ILE A 17 -10.93 -18.65 -3.46
N PRO A 18 -11.64 -17.67 -4.06
CA PRO A 18 -11.66 -16.31 -3.51
C PRO A 18 -12.44 -16.16 -2.19
N ALA A 19 -13.16 -17.18 -1.71
CA ALA A 19 -14.11 -17.03 -0.61
C ALA A 19 -13.58 -17.40 0.79
N ILE A 20 -12.33 -17.86 0.91
CA ILE A 20 -11.76 -18.33 2.21
C ILE A 20 -10.37 -17.74 2.49
N ILE A 21 -9.95 -16.75 1.71
CA ILE A 21 -8.77 -15.96 2.07
C ILE A 21 -9.33 -14.80 2.92
N PRO A 22 -8.90 -14.60 4.18
CA PRO A 22 -9.14 -13.31 4.83
C PRO A 22 -8.64 -12.24 3.86
N ASP A 23 -9.38 -11.14 3.69
CA ASP A 23 -9.01 -10.06 2.78
C ASP A 23 -7.50 -9.84 2.88
N ALA A 24 -6.77 -10.22 1.82
CA ALA A 24 -5.36 -9.92 1.72
C ALA A 24 -5.32 -8.44 1.42
N PHE A 25 -5.36 -7.62 2.47
CA PHE A 25 -5.09 -6.21 2.35
C PHE A 25 -3.72 -6.11 1.66
N ALA A 26 -3.68 -5.42 0.53
CA ALA A 26 -2.42 -4.89 0.03
C ALA A 26 -1.95 -3.91 1.11
N HIS A 27 -1.13 -4.40 2.04
CA HIS A 27 -0.77 -3.60 3.20
C HIS A 27 -0.07 -2.32 2.72
N GLY A 28 -0.41 -1.20 3.34
CA GLY A 28 0.03 0.13 2.95
C GLY A 28 -1.06 0.94 2.23
N LEU A 29 -1.96 0.34 1.44
CA LEU A 29 -3.06 1.08 0.80
C LEU A 29 -4.25 1.22 1.76
N GLY A 30 -4.22 2.26 2.59
CA GLY A 30 -5.30 2.57 3.51
C GLY A 30 -5.47 1.56 4.65
N GLY A 31 -4.51 0.67 4.89
CA GLY A 31 -4.50 -0.21 6.06
C GLY A 31 -3.29 -1.13 6.15
N ASP A 32 -2.96 -1.55 7.37
CA ASP A 32 -1.83 -2.44 7.68
C ASP A 32 -2.02 -3.15 9.03
N GLN A 33 -1.39 -4.31 9.19
CA GLN A 33 -1.41 -5.12 10.40
C GLN A 33 0.02 -5.44 10.85
N ALA A 34 0.31 -5.13 12.11
CA ALA A 34 1.64 -5.36 12.65
C ALA A 34 1.94 -6.85 12.88
N GLU A 35 3.22 -7.17 13.00
CA GLU A 35 3.65 -8.51 13.43
C GLU A 35 3.12 -8.83 14.84
N PRO A 36 2.60 -10.05 15.09
CA PRO A 36 2.04 -10.42 16.38
C PRO A 36 3.10 -10.49 17.50
N LEU A 37 2.69 -10.12 18.71
CA LEU A 37 3.49 -10.25 19.92
C LEU A 37 2.83 -11.21 20.90
N SER A 38 3.63 -12.01 21.62
CA SER A 38 3.09 -12.90 22.65
C SER A 38 2.63 -12.10 23.88
N PHE A 39 1.42 -12.38 24.37
CA PHE A 39 0.86 -11.77 25.57
C PHE A 39 0.09 -12.81 26.41
N GLY A 40 0.75 -13.33 27.45
CA GLY A 40 0.22 -14.45 28.23
C GLY A 40 0.11 -15.70 27.37
N ASP A 41 -1.10 -16.26 27.26
CA ASP A 41 -1.40 -17.42 26.40
C ASP A 41 -1.95 -17.01 25.01
N MET A 42 -1.96 -15.71 24.68
CA MET A 42 -2.44 -15.17 23.40
C MET A 42 -1.28 -14.72 22.50
N GLU A 43 -1.53 -14.66 21.19
CA GLU A 43 -0.72 -13.89 20.25
C GLU A 43 -1.52 -12.67 19.81
N VAL A 44 -1.05 -11.47 20.14
CA VAL A 44 -1.85 -10.25 19.96
C VAL A 44 -1.18 -9.30 18.98
N THR A 45 -2.00 -8.67 18.15
CA THR A 45 -1.57 -7.67 17.18
C THR A 45 -2.54 -6.50 17.08
N VAL A 46 -2.11 -5.44 16.41
CA VAL A 46 -2.93 -4.31 16.01
C VAL A 46 -3.10 -4.28 14.49
N ARG A 47 -4.29 -3.89 14.05
CA ARG A 47 -4.56 -3.52 12.66
C ARG A 47 -5.04 -2.08 12.60
N THR A 48 -4.47 -1.31 11.70
CA THR A 48 -4.87 0.07 11.38
C THR A 48 -5.54 0.07 10.02
N ASP A 49 -6.73 0.65 9.92
CA ASP A 49 -7.48 0.81 8.67
C ASP A 49 -7.91 2.29 8.53
N LEU A 50 -7.77 2.87 7.35
CA LEU A 50 -8.30 4.18 6.99
C LEU A 50 -9.65 4.03 6.27
N SER A 51 -10.54 4.98 6.47
CA SER A 51 -11.80 5.08 5.73
C SER A 51 -12.03 6.54 5.33
N PRO A 52 -12.04 6.85 4.02
CA PRO A 52 -11.80 5.93 2.88
C PRO A 52 -10.37 5.36 2.87
N SER A 53 -10.16 4.22 2.19
CA SER A 53 -8.86 3.55 2.12
C SER A 53 -7.96 4.08 1.00
N ASP A 54 -8.53 4.57 -0.10
CA ASP A 54 -7.80 5.31 -1.15
C ASP A 54 -8.03 6.80 -0.92
N ILE A 55 -6.98 7.49 -0.48
CA ILE A 55 -7.02 8.92 -0.16
C ILE A 55 -6.00 9.61 -1.04
N THR A 56 -6.45 10.59 -1.82
CA THR A 56 -5.57 11.56 -2.47
C THR A 56 -5.63 12.88 -1.70
N ILE A 57 -4.49 13.54 -1.52
CA ILE A 57 -4.44 14.87 -0.90
C ILE A 57 -5.39 15.84 -1.61
N GLY A 58 -6.24 16.48 -0.83
CA GLY A 58 -7.21 17.47 -1.30
C GLY A 58 -8.60 16.90 -1.64
N ASP A 59 -8.74 15.57 -1.71
CA ASP A 59 -10.03 14.93 -2.06
C ASP A 59 -10.93 14.65 -0.85
N VAL A 60 -10.37 14.69 0.37
CA VAL A 60 -11.10 14.38 1.61
C VAL A 60 -10.96 15.48 2.65
N ASP A 61 -12.06 15.83 3.31
CA ASP A 61 -12.11 16.81 4.41
C ASP A 61 -11.75 16.16 5.77
N ASP A 62 -12.09 14.88 5.93
CA ASP A 62 -11.80 14.07 7.10
C ASP A 62 -11.56 12.60 6.72
N VAL A 63 -10.82 11.90 7.57
CA VAL A 63 -10.46 10.49 7.41
C VAL A 63 -10.70 9.80 8.74
N ASN A 64 -11.40 8.67 8.74
CA ASN A 64 -11.48 7.83 9.92
C ASN A 64 -10.29 6.87 9.97
N MET A 65 -9.52 6.92 11.06
CA MET A 65 -8.49 5.95 11.37
C MET A 65 -9.02 4.98 12.43
N LYS A 66 -9.18 3.72 12.04
CA LYS A 66 -9.64 2.61 12.88
C LYS A 66 -8.44 1.78 13.32
N ILE A 67 -8.33 1.51 14.62
CA ILE A 67 -7.30 0.67 15.21
C ILE A 67 -7.99 -0.44 16.01
N ARG A 68 -7.71 -1.69 15.65
CA ARG A 68 -8.24 -2.88 16.33
C ARG A 68 -7.10 -3.63 17.02
N PHE A 69 -7.23 -3.90 18.31
CA PHE A 69 -6.29 -4.76 19.06
C PHE A 69 -6.94 -6.13 19.32
N PHE A 70 -6.34 -7.22 18.85
CA PHE A 70 -6.98 -8.54 18.87
C PHE A 70 -6.00 -9.70 18.99
N ASP A 71 -6.50 -10.86 19.43
CA ASP A 71 -5.77 -12.13 19.47
C ASP A 71 -5.84 -12.83 18.12
N THR A 72 -4.70 -13.09 17.49
CA THR A 72 -4.57 -13.68 16.16
C THR A 72 -4.98 -15.15 16.14
N LEU A 73 -4.91 -15.85 17.27
CA LEU A 73 -5.28 -17.27 17.35
C LEU A 73 -6.80 -17.47 17.31
N THR A 74 -7.55 -16.51 17.87
CA THR A 74 -9.01 -16.59 18.03
C THR A 74 -9.78 -15.55 17.23
N ASP A 75 -9.09 -14.58 16.62
CA ASP A 75 -9.65 -13.39 16.00
C ASP A 75 -10.59 -12.60 16.94
N THR A 76 -10.31 -12.62 18.24
CA THR A 76 -11.12 -11.94 19.25
C THR A 76 -10.52 -10.59 19.62
N THR A 77 -11.33 -9.53 19.52
CA THR A 77 -10.92 -8.16 19.92
C THR A 77 -10.76 -8.07 21.44
N LEU A 78 -9.68 -7.44 21.90
CA LEU A 78 -9.45 -7.17 23.32
C LEU A 78 -10.10 -5.86 23.73
N GLU A 79 -10.98 -5.90 24.72
CA GLU A 79 -11.75 -4.74 25.18
C GLU A 79 -11.00 -3.86 26.21
N LYS A 80 -11.52 -2.64 26.42
CA LYS A 80 -11.08 -1.67 27.45
C LYS A 80 -9.60 -1.35 27.35
N VAL A 81 -9.21 -0.81 26.21
CA VAL A 81 -7.82 -0.60 25.82
C VAL A 81 -7.48 0.89 25.88
N THR A 82 -6.31 1.19 26.45
CA THR A 82 -5.70 2.52 26.37
C THR A 82 -4.56 2.48 25.37
N TYR A 83 -4.72 3.20 24.28
CA TYR A 83 -3.75 3.31 23.19
C TYR A 83 -2.95 4.60 23.34
N ARG A 84 -1.63 4.51 23.26
CA ARG A 84 -0.79 5.66 22.91
C ARG A 84 -0.55 5.62 21.42
N ILE A 85 -1.08 6.61 20.71
CA ILE A 85 -0.95 6.70 19.26
C ILE A 85 0.00 7.83 18.92
N GLU A 86 0.97 7.53 18.07
CA GLU A 86 1.84 8.50 17.42
C GLU A 86 1.71 8.39 15.91
N VAL A 87 1.63 9.53 15.23
CA VAL A 87 1.57 9.62 13.78
C VAL A 87 2.84 10.31 13.29
N TRP A 88 3.59 9.64 12.43
CA TRP A 88 4.87 10.09 11.89
C TRP A 88 4.85 10.10 10.36
N ARG A 89 5.57 11.04 9.76
CA ARG A 89 5.87 11.06 8.31
C ARG A 89 7.31 11.49 8.12
N SER A 90 8.09 10.73 7.36
CA SER A 90 9.50 11.04 7.04
C SER A 90 10.36 11.39 8.28
N GLY A 91 10.13 10.69 9.40
CA GLY A 91 10.83 10.91 10.67
C GLY A 91 10.33 12.10 11.51
N GLU A 92 9.36 12.88 11.04
CA GLU A 92 8.75 13.99 11.78
C GLU A 92 7.50 13.54 12.54
N LEU A 93 7.42 13.89 13.83
CA LEU A 93 6.23 13.63 14.65
C LEU A 93 5.13 14.64 14.30
N LEU A 94 3.96 14.12 13.93
CA LEU A 94 2.77 14.91 13.55
C LEU A 94 1.70 14.89 14.63
N ALA A 95 1.55 13.80 15.37
CA ALA A 95 0.62 13.69 16.49
C ALA A 95 1.09 12.68 17.51
N ARG A 96 0.73 12.91 18.78
CA ARG A 96 0.94 12.00 19.91
C ARG A 96 -0.15 12.24 20.94
N ASN A 97 -0.97 11.24 21.23
CA ASN A 97 -1.89 11.29 22.37
C ASN A 97 -2.31 9.91 22.89
N LEU A 98 -2.94 9.90 24.06
CA LEU A 98 -3.60 8.74 24.63
C LEU A 98 -5.08 8.74 24.24
N PHE A 99 -5.57 7.56 23.86
CA PHE A 99 -6.97 7.30 23.55
C PHE A 99 -7.45 6.10 24.34
N TYR A 100 -8.70 6.15 24.79
CA TYR A 100 -9.32 5.03 25.50
C TYR A 100 -10.53 4.55 24.74
N ASP A 101 -10.57 3.25 24.46
CA ASP A 101 -11.70 2.61 23.82
C ASP A 101 -12.25 1.45 24.66
N MET A 102 -13.57 1.31 24.65
CA MET A 102 -14.29 0.35 25.50
C MET A 102 -14.36 -1.05 24.90
N ASP A 103 -14.47 -1.18 23.57
CA ASP A 103 -14.67 -2.46 22.89
C ASP A 103 -13.41 -2.95 22.15
N GLY A 104 -12.33 -2.17 22.18
CA GLY A 104 -11.05 -2.49 21.56
C GLY A 104 -10.95 -2.13 20.08
N ARG A 105 -11.97 -1.45 19.54
CA ARG A 105 -11.99 -0.85 18.21
C ARG A 105 -11.96 0.67 18.39
N LEU A 106 -10.76 1.22 18.41
CA LEU A 106 -10.57 2.66 18.47
C LEU A 106 -10.79 3.27 17.08
N ASP A 107 -11.87 4.04 16.91
CA ASP A 107 -12.06 4.92 15.75
C ASP A 107 -11.66 6.36 16.12
N VAL A 108 -10.88 7.03 15.26
CA VAL A 108 -10.43 8.42 15.44
C VAL A 108 -10.65 9.21 14.16
N GLU A 109 -11.31 10.36 14.25
CA GLU A 109 -11.48 11.27 13.11
C GLU A 109 -10.24 12.15 12.94
N ILE A 110 -9.50 11.93 11.85
CA ILE A 110 -8.40 12.80 11.44
C ILE A 110 -8.97 13.91 10.55
N ARG A 111 -8.71 15.16 10.91
CA ARG A 111 -9.07 16.36 10.15
C ARG A 111 -7.79 17.03 9.67
N PRO A 112 -7.39 16.80 8.40
CA PRO A 112 -6.20 17.41 7.85
C PRO A 112 -6.23 18.93 7.96
N LYS A 113 -5.10 19.51 8.34
CA LYS A 113 -4.93 20.96 8.41
C LYS A 113 -3.51 21.33 7.99
N ALA A 114 -3.40 21.83 6.78
CA ALA A 114 -2.17 22.37 6.23
C ALA A 114 -1.70 23.66 6.95
N ASP A 115 -0.53 24.16 6.57
CA ASP A 115 0.03 25.45 6.97
C ASP A 115 0.45 25.57 8.45
N CYS A 116 1.05 24.50 8.98
CA CYS A 116 1.71 24.57 10.28
C CYS A 116 3.00 25.41 10.19
N ALA A 117 3.01 26.57 10.84
CA ALA A 117 4.17 27.47 10.90
C ALA A 117 5.10 27.19 12.11
N LYS A 118 5.12 25.97 12.64
CA LYS A 118 5.97 25.57 13.78
C LYS A 118 7.08 24.64 13.28
N ASP A 119 8.26 24.77 13.86
CA ASP A 119 9.40 23.88 13.56
C ASP A 119 9.09 22.42 13.90
N GLU A 120 8.34 22.19 14.99
CA GLU A 120 7.85 20.87 15.37
C GLU A 120 6.36 20.76 15.02
N LEU A 121 6.04 19.98 13.98
CA LEU A 121 4.69 19.91 13.39
C LEU A 121 3.62 19.46 14.38
N TRP A 122 3.93 18.52 15.29
CA TRP A 122 3.00 18.07 16.32
C TRP A 122 2.46 19.18 17.23
N LYS A 123 3.14 20.32 17.32
CA LYS A 123 2.67 21.49 18.09
C LYS A 123 1.49 22.22 17.43
N CYS A 124 1.21 21.94 16.16
CA CYS A 124 0.02 22.43 15.47
C CYS A 124 -1.20 21.51 15.67
N THR A 125 -1.00 20.34 16.25
CA THR A 125 -2.04 19.32 16.38
C THR A 125 -2.91 19.56 17.61
N ILE A 126 -4.21 19.58 17.38
CA ILE A 126 -5.27 19.79 18.38
C ILE A 126 -6.06 18.49 18.49
N TYR A 127 -6.33 18.07 19.72
CA TYR A 127 -7.08 16.84 19.99
C TYR A 127 -8.48 17.17 20.53
N GLY A 128 -9.48 16.50 20.00
CA GLY A 128 -10.86 16.55 20.48
C GLY A 128 -11.23 15.30 21.24
N GLY A 129 -11.94 15.48 22.36
CA GLY A 129 -12.37 14.41 23.25
C GLY A 129 -12.35 14.87 24.70
N SER A 130 -12.68 13.96 25.60
CA SER A 130 -12.64 14.19 27.04
C SER A 130 -11.99 12.99 27.74
N GLU A 131 -11.34 13.23 28.86
CA GLU A 131 -10.76 12.13 29.64
C GLU A 131 -11.84 11.17 30.14
N HIS A 132 -11.61 9.87 29.96
CA HIS A 132 -12.48 8.86 30.52
C HIS A 132 -12.14 8.61 31.99
N VAL A 133 -13.14 8.49 32.86
CA VAL A 133 -12.94 8.29 34.32
C VAL A 133 -12.12 7.04 34.64
N SER A 134 -12.15 6.05 33.76
CA SER A 134 -11.40 4.81 33.92
C SER A 134 -9.97 4.90 33.38
N ALA A 135 -9.67 5.84 32.48
CA ALA A 135 -8.35 6.00 31.86
C ALA A 135 -7.93 7.48 31.91
N PRO A 136 -7.42 7.97 33.05
CA PRO A 136 -7.00 9.36 33.21
C PRO A 136 -5.97 9.76 32.15
N GLY A 137 -6.15 10.94 31.55
CA GLY A 137 -5.30 11.44 30.47
C GLY A 137 -5.58 10.87 29.08
N ALA A 138 -6.40 9.81 28.96
CA ALA A 138 -6.75 9.22 27.67
C ALA A 138 -8.09 9.77 27.16
N LEU A 139 -8.09 10.23 25.90
CA LEU A 139 -9.26 10.80 25.26
C LEU A 139 -10.26 9.72 24.86
N ALA A 140 -11.52 9.98 25.19
CA ALA A 140 -12.68 9.25 24.72
C ALA A 140 -13.82 10.24 24.44
N VAL A 141 -14.84 9.79 23.72
CA VAL A 141 -16.08 10.55 23.51
C VAL A 141 -17.25 9.69 23.94
N GLN A 142 -18.18 10.29 24.69
CA GLN A 142 -19.43 9.62 25.05
C GLN A 142 -20.45 9.80 23.91
N GLY A 143 -21.03 8.70 23.45
CA GLY A 143 -22.09 8.70 22.45
C GLY A 143 -22.29 7.31 21.84
N GLU A 144 -22.90 7.26 20.66
CA GLU A 144 -23.03 6.02 19.90
C GLU A 144 -21.66 5.53 19.43
N ALA A 145 -21.33 4.26 19.72
CA ALA A 145 -20.07 3.66 19.31
C ALA A 145 -19.98 3.56 17.77
N CYS A 146 -18.77 3.75 17.26
CA CYS A 146 -18.50 3.67 15.83
C CYS A 146 -18.54 2.23 15.33
N ASN A 147 -19.06 2.06 14.13
CA ASN A 147 -18.97 0.87 13.31
C ASN A 147 -18.85 1.30 11.84
N ASP A 148 -18.61 0.33 10.95
CA ASP A 148 -18.33 0.63 9.55
C ASP A 148 -19.52 1.26 8.80
N ASN A 149 -20.72 1.32 9.39
CA ASN A 149 -21.94 1.86 8.77
C ASN A 149 -22.42 3.20 9.37
N ASN A 150 -21.81 3.70 10.45
CA ASN A 150 -22.26 4.93 11.13
C ASN A 150 -21.14 5.95 11.38
N LEU A 151 -20.06 5.89 10.60
CA LEU A 151 -18.93 6.83 10.72
C LEU A 151 -19.33 8.31 10.52
N ASP A 152 -20.47 8.58 9.91
CA ASP A 152 -21.03 9.93 9.74
C ASP A 152 -21.69 10.50 11.02
N THR A 153 -22.05 9.64 11.97
CA THR A 153 -22.91 10.00 13.11
C THR A 153 -22.39 9.52 14.46
N CYS A 154 -21.48 8.55 14.49
CA CYS A 154 -20.92 8.00 15.71
C CYS A 154 -20.03 8.99 16.45
N ALA A 155 -19.86 8.75 17.74
CA ALA A 155 -19.07 9.60 18.62
C ALA A 155 -17.64 9.06 18.76
N ARG A 156 -16.66 9.79 18.20
CA ARG A 156 -15.24 9.45 18.28
C ARG A 156 -14.35 10.65 18.61
N PRO A 157 -13.18 10.42 19.23
CA PRO A 157 -12.15 11.46 19.37
C PRO A 157 -11.71 12.02 18.01
N THR A 158 -11.15 13.22 18.02
CA THR A 158 -10.66 13.87 16.80
C THR A 158 -9.19 14.26 16.95
N ILE A 159 -8.47 14.27 15.83
CA ILE A 159 -7.14 14.86 15.70
C ILE A 159 -7.19 15.85 14.55
N THR A 160 -6.84 17.11 14.81
CA THR A 160 -6.77 18.16 13.79
C THR A 160 -5.37 18.73 13.74
N GLY A 161 -4.66 18.53 12.64
CA GLY A 161 -3.25 18.93 12.53
C GLY A 161 -2.69 18.69 11.13
N PRO A 162 -1.38 18.92 10.91
CA PRO A 162 -0.69 18.66 9.66
C PRO A 162 -0.48 17.15 9.47
N ILE A 163 -1.58 16.41 9.37
CA ILE A 163 -1.67 14.96 9.16
C ILE A 163 -2.47 14.76 7.89
N PHE A 164 -1.98 13.91 6.98
CA PHE A 164 -2.58 13.72 5.65
C PHE A 164 -2.73 15.05 4.89
N ASP A 165 -1.83 16.00 5.13
CA ASP A 165 -1.73 17.28 4.40
C ASP A 165 -0.74 17.20 3.22
N LYS A 166 0.06 16.12 3.17
CA LYS A 166 0.92 15.75 2.04
C LYS A 166 0.83 14.24 1.80
N GLY A 167 1.08 13.83 0.56
CA GLY A 167 1.16 12.42 0.22
C GLY A 167 2.31 11.74 0.95
N GLY A 168 2.22 10.42 0.99
CA GLY A 168 3.31 9.55 1.35
C GLY A 168 2.98 8.51 2.41
N LEU A 169 4.03 7.80 2.84
CA LEU A 169 3.93 6.76 3.86
C LEU A 169 3.93 7.36 5.27
N TYR A 170 2.87 7.07 6.03
CA TYR A 170 2.74 7.45 7.43
C TYR A 170 2.99 6.23 8.31
N ASN A 171 3.86 6.37 9.31
CA ASN A 171 4.00 5.39 10.38
C ASN A 171 3.05 5.76 11.53
N ILE A 172 2.12 4.85 11.80
CA ILE A 172 1.24 4.89 12.97
C ILE A 172 1.85 3.95 14.00
N ARG A 173 2.50 4.54 15.01
CA ARG A 173 3.05 3.81 16.15
C ARG A 173 1.99 3.70 17.24
N ILE A 174 1.76 2.48 17.71
CA ILE A 174 0.75 2.15 18.70
C ILE A 174 1.41 1.45 19.89
N ASP A 175 1.37 2.09 21.07
CA ASP A 175 1.69 1.40 22.31
C ASP A 175 0.41 1.08 23.09
N ILE A 176 0.28 -0.16 23.57
CA ILE A 176 -0.82 -0.58 24.43
C ILE A 176 -0.45 -0.31 25.89
N GLU A 177 -1.02 0.73 26.49
CA GLU A 177 -0.72 1.14 27.87
C GLU A 177 -1.49 0.30 28.91
N ALA A 178 -2.70 -0.11 28.55
CA ALA A 178 -3.56 -0.97 29.35
C ALA A 178 -4.55 -1.71 28.44
N ALA A 179 -4.87 -2.96 28.76
CA ALA A 179 -5.86 -3.76 28.05
C ALA A 179 -6.56 -4.73 29.01
N THR A 180 -7.75 -5.23 28.64
CA THR A 180 -8.58 -6.14 29.47
C THR A 180 -9.06 -5.54 30.79
N GLY A 181 -8.95 -4.22 30.93
CA GLY A 181 -9.40 -3.45 32.07
C GLY A 181 -8.56 -2.19 32.31
N PRO A 182 -9.18 -1.08 32.75
CA PRO A 182 -8.53 0.24 32.87
C PRO A 182 -7.37 0.33 33.87
N LYS A 183 -7.13 -0.70 34.68
CA LYS A 183 -6.09 -0.72 35.73
C LYS A 183 -5.04 -1.80 35.55
N ILE A 184 -5.13 -2.60 34.48
CA ILE A 184 -4.13 -3.61 34.17
C ILE A 184 -3.09 -2.94 33.28
N VAL A 185 -2.13 -2.26 33.93
CA VAL A 185 -0.93 -1.80 33.24
C VAL A 185 -0.14 -3.05 32.84
N LEU A 186 0.19 -3.16 31.56
CA LEU A 186 0.93 -4.30 31.05
C LEU A 186 2.33 -4.33 31.70
N ALA A 187 2.80 -5.53 32.08
CA ALA A 187 4.13 -5.69 32.69
C ALA A 187 5.26 -5.36 31.69
N ASN A 188 5.01 -5.58 30.40
CA ASN A 188 5.83 -5.17 29.28
C ASN A 188 4.95 -4.33 28.35
N LEU A 189 5.46 -3.20 27.88
CA LEU A 189 4.78 -2.39 26.87
C LEU A 189 4.70 -3.20 25.57
N LEU A 190 3.50 -3.33 25.01
CA LEU A 190 3.31 -3.87 23.66
C LEU A 190 3.33 -2.69 22.70
N SER A 191 4.35 -2.65 21.83
CA SER A 191 4.58 -1.58 20.87
C SER A 191 4.52 -2.15 19.46
N TYR A 192 3.78 -1.46 18.60
CA TYR A 192 3.55 -1.86 17.22
C TYR A 192 3.75 -0.67 16.30
N ASP A 193 4.22 -0.95 15.08
CA ASP A 193 4.26 -0.01 13.97
C ASP A 193 3.33 -0.55 12.88
N THR A 194 2.50 0.33 12.33
CA THR A 194 1.64 0.05 11.16
C THR A 194 1.78 1.20 10.18
N PHE A 195 1.67 0.92 8.89
CA PHE A 195 1.93 1.89 7.85
C PHE A 195 0.71 2.14 6.98
N VAL A 196 0.42 3.41 6.68
CA VAL A 196 -0.66 3.80 5.78
C VAL A 196 -0.15 4.81 4.76
N SER A 197 -0.47 4.60 3.49
CA SER A 197 -0.11 5.47 2.37
C SER A 197 -1.23 6.44 2.05
N ILE A 198 -0.86 7.68 1.83
CA ILE A 198 -1.73 8.72 1.29
C ILE A 198 -1.21 9.11 -0.09
N ALA A 199 -2.08 9.12 -1.09
CA ALA A 199 -1.70 9.46 -2.43
C ALA A 199 -1.57 10.98 -2.63
N GLN A 200 -0.71 11.39 -3.56
CA GLN A 200 -0.61 12.75 -4.03
C GLN A 200 -0.40 12.76 -5.54
N GLU A 201 -1.14 13.63 -6.23
CA GLU A 201 -0.98 13.84 -7.67
C GLU A 201 -0.09 15.05 -7.93
N GLN A 202 0.80 14.92 -8.91
CA GLN A 202 1.71 15.95 -9.37
C GLN A 202 1.64 16.08 -10.89
N ASP A 203 1.45 17.31 -11.35
CA ASP A 203 1.36 17.64 -12.77
C ASP A 203 2.74 17.94 -13.36
N PHE A 204 3.05 17.29 -14.47
CA PHE A 204 4.24 17.50 -15.28
C PHE A 204 3.87 17.75 -16.74
N VAL A 205 4.82 18.27 -17.52
CA VAL A 205 4.63 18.53 -18.95
C VAL A 205 5.81 17.99 -19.73
N ILE A 206 5.53 17.15 -20.73
CA ILE A 206 6.51 16.74 -21.73
C ILE A 206 6.46 17.74 -22.89
N GLN A 207 7.63 18.24 -23.25
CA GLN A 207 7.83 19.08 -24.43
C GLN A 207 8.36 18.21 -25.57
N THR A 208 7.52 18.00 -26.60
CA THR A 208 7.92 17.19 -27.77
C THR A 208 8.78 18.00 -28.76
N ALA A 209 9.46 17.31 -29.67
CA ALA A 209 10.23 17.95 -30.74
C ALA A 209 9.38 18.86 -31.67
N ASN A 210 8.06 18.67 -31.70
CA ASN A 210 7.12 19.48 -32.48
C ASN A 210 6.55 20.68 -31.68
N ALA A 211 7.07 20.97 -30.50
CA ALA A 211 6.57 21.98 -29.57
C ALA A 211 5.11 21.76 -29.13
N GLU A 212 4.68 20.49 -29.11
CA GLU A 212 3.43 20.08 -28.46
C GLU A 212 3.71 19.78 -26.98
N GLU A 213 2.84 20.31 -26.11
CA GLU A 213 2.87 20.10 -24.66
C GLU A 213 1.94 18.93 -24.31
N ILE A 214 2.51 17.86 -23.77
CA ILE A 214 1.74 16.68 -23.33
C ILE A 214 1.65 16.72 -21.80
N PRO A 215 0.45 16.86 -21.21
CA PRO A 215 0.28 16.81 -19.76
C PRO A 215 0.49 15.39 -19.26
N ILE A 216 1.22 15.25 -18.15
CA ILE A 216 1.48 13.98 -17.48
C ILE A 216 1.12 14.16 -16.01
N VAL A 217 0.45 13.18 -15.42
CA VAL A 217 0.21 13.17 -13.97
C VAL A 217 0.99 12.00 -13.38
N VAL A 218 1.79 12.27 -12.35
CA VAL A 218 2.36 11.21 -11.51
C VAL A 218 1.58 11.18 -10.20
N LYS A 219 0.96 10.05 -9.89
CA LYS A 219 0.31 9.79 -8.60
C LYS A 219 1.24 8.93 -7.76
N THR A 220 1.77 9.51 -6.69
CA THR A 220 2.63 8.81 -5.73
C THR A 220 1.87 8.44 -4.48
N TYR A 221 2.19 7.29 -3.89
CA TYR A 221 1.67 6.84 -2.61
C TYR A 221 2.77 6.84 -1.52
N TYR A 222 3.94 7.42 -1.81
CA TYR A 222 5.13 7.25 -0.98
C TYR A 222 5.82 8.56 -0.56
N ASP A 223 6.26 9.39 -1.50
CA ASP A 223 6.82 10.73 -1.23
C ASP A 223 6.76 11.59 -2.49
N GLU A 224 6.94 12.90 -2.34
CA GLU A 224 6.94 13.85 -3.46
C GLU A 224 7.99 13.49 -4.52
N VAL A 225 7.58 13.61 -5.77
CA VAL A 225 8.37 13.19 -6.93
C VAL A 225 9.12 14.41 -7.48
N LYS A 226 10.39 14.21 -7.83
CA LYS A 226 11.30 15.25 -8.29
C LYS A 226 12.00 14.81 -9.56
N ASN A 227 12.70 15.77 -10.17
CA ASN A 227 13.53 15.60 -11.36
C ASN A 227 12.83 14.81 -12.49
N PHE A 228 11.56 15.14 -12.74
CA PHE A 228 10.83 14.58 -13.86
C PHE A 228 11.50 14.98 -15.18
N GLU A 229 11.92 13.99 -15.96
CA GLU A 229 12.61 14.17 -17.23
C GLU A 229 12.06 13.20 -18.29
N PHE A 230 11.96 13.69 -19.53
CA PHE A 230 11.60 12.88 -20.69
C PHE A 230 12.76 12.83 -21.69
N ASP A 231 13.24 11.62 -22.00
CA ASP A 231 14.29 11.41 -22.98
C ASP A 231 13.66 11.22 -24.37
N GLN A 232 13.89 12.18 -25.28
CA GLN A 232 13.36 12.13 -26.64
C GLN A 232 13.99 11.05 -27.53
N ASN A 233 15.12 10.45 -27.12
CA ASN A 233 15.81 9.43 -27.92
C ASN A 233 15.12 8.06 -27.82
N ASP A 234 14.71 7.67 -26.60
CA ASP A 234 14.07 6.37 -26.32
C ASP A 234 12.61 6.51 -25.83
N ASN A 235 12.10 7.75 -25.75
CA ASN A 235 10.80 8.12 -25.21
C ASN A 235 10.60 7.71 -23.74
N SER A 236 11.66 7.56 -22.96
CA SER A 236 11.53 7.20 -21.55
C SER A 236 11.14 8.38 -20.68
N ILE A 237 10.37 8.09 -19.63
CA ILE A 237 10.05 9.00 -18.53
C ILE A 237 10.92 8.59 -17.34
N ASN A 238 11.59 9.55 -16.71
CA ASN A 238 12.39 9.35 -15.51
C ASN A 238 11.91 10.33 -14.45
N PHE A 239 11.90 9.89 -13.20
CA PHE A 239 11.64 10.74 -12.05
C PHE A 239 12.20 10.06 -10.80
N ASP A 240 12.37 10.81 -9.72
CA ASP A 240 12.88 10.26 -8.47
C ASP A 240 12.10 10.74 -7.26
N MET A 241 12.27 10.04 -6.14
CA MET A 241 11.72 10.46 -4.86
C MET A 241 12.66 10.04 -3.72
N PRO A 242 12.60 10.71 -2.55
CA PRO A 242 13.26 10.24 -1.35
C PRO A 242 12.83 8.81 -0.99
N PHE A 243 13.78 7.95 -0.68
CA PHE A 243 13.50 6.58 -0.23
C PHE A 243 14.61 6.05 0.67
N ASP A 244 14.24 5.45 1.80
CA ASP A 244 15.19 4.82 2.71
C ASP A 244 15.49 3.39 2.25
N TRP A 245 16.69 3.17 1.74
CA TRP A 245 17.13 1.86 1.24
C TRP A 245 17.75 0.98 2.32
N SER A 246 17.73 1.40 3.59
CA SER A 246 18.24 0.58 4.68
C SER A 246 17.50 -0.77 4.73
N PRO A 247 18.20 -1.90 4.97
CA PRO A 247 17.56 -3.20 4.99
C PRO A 247 16.39 -3.30 5.98
N ASP A 248 16.54 -2.67 7.14
CA ASP A 248 15.51 -2.66 8.18
C ASP A 248 14.25 -1.94 7.70
N TYR A 249 14.38 -0.82 6.98
CA TYR A 249 13.24 -0.10 6.42
C TYR A 249 12.62 -0.86 5.25
N VAL A 250 13.43 -1.33 4.30
CA VAL A 250 12.96 -2.11 3.15
C VAL A 250 12.18 -3.36 3.59
N ASP A 251 12.53 -3.95 4.73
CA ASP A 251 11.80 -5.10 5.28
C ASP A 251 10.37 -4.75 5.75
N LEU A 252 10.12 -3.48 6.09
CA LEU A 252 8.81 -2.97 6.50
C LEU A 252 7.95 -2.55 5.30
N VAL A 253 8.57 -2.22 4.16
CA VAL A 253 7.85 -1.79 2.95
C VAL A 253 7.24 -2.98 2.23
N GLN A 254 5.93 -2.98 2.06
CA GLN A 254 5.24 -4.05 1.31
C GLN A 254 5.25 -3.82 -0.19
N VAL A 255 4.83 -2.63 -0.61
CA VAL A 255 4.82 -2.21 -2.01
C VAL A 255 5.03 -0.71 -2.09
N VAL A 256 5.88 -0.29 -3.00
CA VAL A 256 5.93 1.09 -3.48
C VAL A 256 5.03 1.18 -4.70
N HIS A 257 3.94 1.95 -4.58
CA HIS A 257 2.96 2.16 -5.63
C HIS A 257 3.12 3.56 -6.21
N GLU A 258 3.45 3.64 -7.50
CA GLU A 258 3.45 4.88 -8.29
C GLU A 258 2.59 4.70 -9.54
N GLU A 259 1.91 5.75 -9.99
CA GLU A 259 1.18 5.76 -11.27
C GLU A 259 1.71 6.85 -12.17
N VAL A 260 2.00 6.50 -13.42
CA VAL A 260 2.27 7.46 -14.49
C VAL A 260 1.06 7.49 -15.41
N ARG A 261 0.36 8.61 -15.43
CA ARG A 261 -0.84 8.83 -16.24
C ARG A 261 -0.49 9.65 -17.45
N VAL A 262 -0.72 9.06 -18.62
CA VAL A 262 -0.32 9.63 -19.91
C VAL A 262 -1.51 9.66 -20.86
N PRO A 263 -1.77 10.75 -21.59
CA PRO A 263 -2.83 10.80 -22.59
C PRO A 263 -2.65 9.70 -23.65
N LYS A 264 -3.72 8.97 -23.96
CA LYS A 264 -3.70 7.91 -25.00
C LYS A 264 -3.38 8.45 -26.40
N SER A 265 -3.52 9.76 -26.61
CA SER A 265 -3.10 10.44 -27.84
C SER A 265 -1.58 10.49 -28.01
N PHE A 266 -0.80 10.36 -26.92
CA PHE A 266 0.65 10.34 -26.97
C PHE A 266 1.16 8.96 -27.39
N VAL A 267 1.50 8.84 -28.67
CA VAL A 267 1.82 7.58 -29.36
C VAL A 267 2.80 6.65 -28.61
N PRO A 268 3.89 7.14 -27.97
CA PRO A 268 4.82 6.25 -27.27
C PRO A 268 4.18 5.53 -26.06
N TYR A 269 3.10 6.08 -25.49
CA TYR A 269 2.42 5.55 -24.29
C TYR A 269 0.94 5.17 -24.55
N ALA A 270 0.54 5.07 -25.82
CA ALA A 270 -0.83 4.72 -26.20
C ALA A 270 -1.22 3.28 -25.77
N GLU A 271 -2.52 2.98 -25.85
CA GLU A 271 -3.04 1.64 -25.55
C GLU A 271 -2.36 0.56 -26.40
N GLY A 272 -2.04 -0.59 -25.78
CA GLY A 272 -1.34 -1.71 -26.42
C GLY A 272 0.18 -1.57 -26.45
N LYS A 273 0.74 -0.48 -25.93
CA LYS A 273 2.19 -0.36 -25.66
C LYS A 273 2.58 -1.20 -24.44
N GLN A 274 3.76 -1.78 -24.52
CA GLN A 274 4.42 -2.43 -23.39
C GLN A 274 5.54 -1.55 -22.87
N PHE A 275 5.92 -1.76 -21.62
CA PHE A 275 6.92 -0.97 -20.94
C PHE A 275 7.88 -1.85 -20.16
N LYS A 276 9.11 -1.37 -20.04
CA LYS A 276 10.08 -1.81 -19.04
C LYS A 276 10.22 -0.75 -17.96
N GLY A 277 10.46 -1.22 -16.75
CA GLY A 277 10.63 -0.37 -15.58
C GLY A 277 12.02 -0.59 -15.05
N TYR A 278 12.62 0.49 -14.56
CA TYR A 278 13.87 0.40 -13.84
C TYR A 278 13.74 1.17 -12.54
N VAL A 279 14.33 0.62 -11.48
CA VAL A 279 14.49 1.28 -10.20
C VAL A 279 15.98 1.33 -9.89
N ASN A 280 16.54 2.53 -9.70
CA ASN A 280 17.98 2.77 -9.51
C ASN A 280 18.83 2.06 -10.59
N GLY A 281 18.35 2.04 -11.84
CA GLY A 281 19.00 1.39 -12.98
C GLY A 281 18.86 -0.14 -13.04
N VAL A 282 18.24 -0.79 -12.06
CA VAL A 282 17.92 -2.23 -12.08
C VAL A 282 16.57 -2.45 -12.73
N GLU A 283 16.50 -3.33 -13.73
CA GLU A 283 15.23 -3.69 -14.38
C GLU A 283 14.34 -4.45 -13.39
N ILE A 284 13.12 -3.97 -13.17
CA ILE A 284 12.14 -4.63 -12.30
C ILE A 284 11.35 -5.68 -13.07
N ASP A 285 10.81 -6.68 -12.36
CA ASP A 285 9.96 -7.71 -12.97
C ASP A 285 8.78 -7.09 -13.72
N GLN A 286 8.41 -7.65 -14.87
CA GLN A 286 7.26 -7.18 -15.66
C GLN A 286 5.96 -7.16 -14.84
N ARG A 287 5.82 -8.04 -13.84
CA ARG A 287 4.66 -8.06 -12.92
C ARG A 287 4.60 -6.85 -11.99
N ALA A 288 5.71 -6.17 -11.75
CA ALA A 288 5.78 -4.92 -11.01
C ALA A 288 5.37 -3.71 -11.89
N LEU A 289 5.08 -3.93 -13.18
CA LEU A 289 4.55 -2.92 -14.09
C LEU A 289 3.21 -3.34 -14.67
N LEU A 290 2.14 -2.71 -14.22
CA LEU A 290 0.80 -2.94 -14.76
C LEU A 290 0.39 -1.79 -15.65
N ASN A 291 -0.05 -2.11 -16.86
CA ASN A 291 -0.61 -1.14 -17.80
C ASN A 291 -2.14 -1.22 -17.73
N ASP A 292 -2.77 -0.13 -17.27
CA ASP A 292 -4.21 0.03 -17.16
C ASP A 292 -4.72 1.13 -18.11
N PRO A 293 -5.15 0.75 -19.32
CA PRO A 293 -5.75 1.66 -20.28
C PRO A 293 -7.26 1.86 -20.04
N TYR A 294 -7.86 1.30 -18.99
CA TYR A 294 -9.32 1.22 -18.84
C TYR A 294 -9.87 2.08 -17.69
N SER A 295 -9.05 2.44 -16.71
CA SER A 295 -9.47 3.33 -15.62
C SER A 295 -10.00 4.68 -16.11
N TYR A 296 -9.46 5.18 -17.22
CA TYR A 296 -9.88 6.44 -17.84
C TYR A 296 -10.07 6.30 -19.35
N ASP A 297 -11.06 7.01 -19.90
CA ASP A 297 -11.39 6.93 -21.33
C ASP A 297 -10.24 7.44 -22.22
N ASP A 298 -9.55 8.51 -21.81
CA ASP A 298 -8.55 9.23 -22.59
C ASP A 298 -7.11 9.09 -22.06
N THR A 299 -6.94 8.43 -20.92
CA THR A 299 -5.67 8.36 -20.19
C THR A 299 -5.25 6.91 -20.00
N ASN A 300 -3.99 6.61 -20.30
CA ASN A 300 -3.36 5.34 -20.00
C ASN A 300 -2.62 5.46 -18.66
N VAL A 301 -2.84 4.52 -17.74
CA VAL A 301 -2.23 4.52 -16.41
C VAL A 301 -1.22 3.39 -16.33
N ILE A 302 0.04 3.73 -16.02
CA ILE A 302 1.08 2.74 -15.82
C ILE A 302 1.44 2.70 -14.34
N HIS A 303 1.17 1.58 -13.69
CA HIS A 303 1.43 1.36 -12.28
C HIS A 303 2.79 0.71 -12.08
N PHE A 304 3.66 1.35 -11.30
CA PHE A 304 4.78 0.67 -10.64
C PHE A 304 4.27 0.09 -9.32
N LEU A 305 4.42 -1.21 -9.14
CA LEU A 305 4.09 -1.97 -7.92
C LEU A 305 5.33 -2.69 -7.43
N VAL A 306 6.30 -1.93 -6.91
CA VAL A 306 7.61 -2.45 -6.50
C VAL A 306 7.48 -3.08 -5.12
N THR A 307 7.29 -4.40 -5.09
CA THR A 307 7.09 -5.15 -3.84
C THR A 307 8.36 -5.21 -2.98
N LYS A 308 8.21 -5.54 -1.69
CA LYS A 308 9.32 -5.89 -0.77
C LYS A 308 10.39 -6.76 -1.41
N ASN A 309 9.97 -7.85 -2.07
CA ASN A 309 10.88 -8.80 -2.70
C ASN A 309 11.67 -8.16 -3.86
N GLU A 310 11.04 -7.26 -4.64
CA GLU A 310 11.74 -6.52 -5.68
C GLU A 310 12.73 -5.51 -5.09
N LEU A 311 12.34 -4.78 -4.03
CA LEU A 311 13.24 -3.86 -3.32
C LEU A 311 14.47 -4.58 -2.75
N GLN A 312 14.26 -5.76 -2.15
CA GLN A 312 15.35 -6.60 -1.64
C GLN A 312 16.28 -7.06 -2.77
N LYS A 313 15.74 -7.49 -3.91
CA LYS A 313 16.55 -7.84 -5.09
C LYS A 313 17.36 -6.66 -5.62
N ILE A 314 16.79 -5.46 -5.64
CA ILE A 314 17.48 -4.23 -6.05
C ILE A 314 18.66 -3.96 -5.10
N ASN A 315 18.43 -4.03 -3.79
CA ASN A 315 19.48 -3.89 -2.77
C ASN A 315 20.58 -4.95 -2.95
N ASP A 316 20.22 -6.20 -3.17
CA ASP A 316 21.19 -7.29 -3.40
C ASP A 316 22.02 -7.05 -4.68
N SER A 317 21.40 -6.50 -5.74
CA SER A 317 22.06 -6.22 -7.02
C SER A 317 22.99 -5.01 -6.96
N LEU A 318 22.60 -3.95 -6.25
CA LEU A 318 23.36 -2.70 -6.15
C LEU A 318 24.38 -2.72 -5.00
N GLY A 319 24.16 -3.59 -4.02
CA GLY A 319 25.01 -3.75 -2.86
C GLY A 319 24.88 -2.61 -1.83
N PRO A 320 25.76 -2.61 -0.80
CA PRO A 320 25.61 -1.73 0.36
C PRO A 320 25.66 -0.23 0.06
N GLU A 321 26.23 0.19 -1.07
CA GLU A 321 26.27 1.61 -1.47
C GLU A 321 24.86 2.16 -1.75
N ASN A 322 23.90 1.31 -2.15
CA ASN A 322 22.53 1.73 -2.38
C ASN A 322 21.79 2.10 -1.09
N HIS A 323 22.14 1.47 0.04
CA HIS A 323 21.48 1.68 1.33
C HIS A 323 21.55 3.14 1.80
N ASP A 324 22.62 3.84 1.42
CA ASP A 324 22.88 5.23 1.79
C ASP A 324 22.50 6.23 0.67
N SER A 325 21.91 5.76 -0.45
CA SER A 325 21.57 6.63 -1.60
C SER A 325 20.49 7.65 -1.26
N GLY A 326 19.54 7.27 -0.40
CA GLY A 326 18.42 8.10 0.05
C GLY A 326 17.41 8.45 -1.04
N ILE A 327 17.54 7.89 -2.23
CA ILE A 327 16.74 8.25 -3.42
C ILE A 327 16.35 6.96 -4.17
N MET A 328 15.09 6.90 -4.59
CA MET A 328 14.58 5.94 -5.55
C MET A 328 14.36 6.63 -6.89
N GLU A 329 15.14 6.25 -7.90
CA GLU A 329 15.00 6.70 -9.29
C GLU A 329 14.14 5.69 -10.05
N LEU A 330 13.02 6.14 -10.61
CA LEU A 330 12.13 5.33 -11.45
C LEU A 330 12.27 5.75 -12.91
N LYS A 331 12.49 4.75 -13.79
CA LYS A 331 12.50 4.93 -15.25
C LYS A 331 11.45 4.05 -15.90
N LEU A 332 10.60 4.65 -16.72
CA LEU A 332 9.60 3.99 -17.55
C LEU A 332 9.99 4.07 -19.02
N LEU A 333 10.32 2.94 -19.62
CA LEU A 333 10.76 2.83 -21.01
C LEU A 333 9.70 2.15 -21.88
N PRO A 334 9.09 2.85 -22.87
CA PRO A 334 8.18 2.23 -23.82
C PRO A 334 8.93 1.31 -24.79
N LEU A 335 8.32 0.17 -25.14
CA LEU A 335 8.86 -0.78 -26.11
C LEU A 335 8.28 -0.54 -27.51
N GLU A 336 9.15 -0.61 -28.53
CA GLU A 336 8.75 -0.42 -29.93
C GLU A 336 7.96 -1.62 -30.49
N GLU A 337 8.31 -2.84 -30.06
CA GLU A 337 7.62 -4.07 -30.45
C GLU A 337 6.80 -4.64 -29.27
N THR A 338 5.58 -5.10 -29.57
CA THR A 338 4.83 -5.97 -28.68
C THR A 338 5.58 -7.29 -28.52
N SER A 339 6.33 -7.40 -27.43
CA SER A 339 7.02 -8.63 -27.06
C SER A 339 6.01 -9.65 -26.51
N LYS A 340 6.36 -10.94 -26.61
CA LYS A 340 5.59 -11.97 -25.90
C LYS A 340 5.80 -11.76 -24.40
N SER A 341 4.72 -11.46 -23.68
CA SER A 341 4.71 -11.58 -22.22
C SER A 341 4.83 -13.06 -21.86
N SER A 342 5.57 -13.40 -20.81
CA SER A 342 5.64 -14.78 -20.33
C SER A 342 5.72 -14.87 -18.81
N THR A 343 5.22 -15.94 -18.25
CA THR A 343 5.29 -16.27 -16.83
C THR A 343 5.69 -17.71 -16.64
N GLU A 344 6.54 -17.96 -15.66
CA GLU A 344 6.95 -19.31 -15.27
C GLU A 344 6.34 -19.70 -13.92
N PHE A 345 5.97 -20.96 -13.80
CA PHE A 345 5.58 -21.60 -12.55
C PHE A 345 6.01 -23.05 -12.55
N TYR A 346 6.06 -23.62 -11.35
CA TYR A 346 6.41 -25.00 -11.13
C TYR A 346 5.16 -25.78 -10.75
N LEU A 347 5.09 -27.03 -11.19
CA LEU A 347 4.04 -27.93 -10.74
C LEU A 347 4.37 -28.44 -9.33
N VAL A 348 3.34 -28.68 -8.53
CA VAL A 348 3.46 -29.34 -7.22
C VAL A 348 2.64 -30.62 -7.21
N ASP A 349 3.10 -31.63 -6.48
CA ASP A 349 2.32 -32.84 -6.22
C ASP A 349 1.08 -32.48 -5.37
N THR A 350 -0.09 -32.99 -5.75
CA THR A 350 -1.37 -32.62 -5.14
C THR A 350 -1.62 -33.26 -3.77
N THR A 351 -0.74 -34.17 -3.34
CA THR A 351 -0.84 -34.90 -2.08
C THR A 351 0.10 -34.32 -1.03
N ASN A 352 1.34 -34.00 -1.41
CA ASN A 352 2.36 -33.50 -0.47
C ASN A 352 2.83 -32.06 -0.74
N TYR A 353 2.34 -31.42 -1.81
CA TYR A 353 2.69 -30.05 -2.23
C TYR A 353 4.18 -29.82 -2.54
N GLU A 354 4.95 -30.90 -2.73
CA GLU A 354 6.35 -30.79 -3.12
C GLU A 354 6.48 -30.43 -4.61
N LYS A 355 7.49 -29.64 -4.94
CA LYS A 355 7.80 -29.22 -6.31
C LYS A 355 8.17 -30.44 -7.18
N VAL A 356 7.49 -30.55 -8.32
CA VAL A 356 7.80 -31.53 -9.38
C VAL A 356 8.92 -30.94 -10.26
N PRO A 357 9.86 -31.75 -10.79
CA PRO A 357 10.91 -31.29 -11.70
C PRO A 357 10.37 -31.00 -13.12
N THR A 358 9.31 -30.21 -13.20
CA THR A 358 8.73 -29.73 -14.45
C THR A 358 8.47 -28.24 -14.29
N THR A 359 9.11 -27.45 -15.15
CA THR A 359 8.87 -26.01 -15.22
C THR A 359 7.90 -25.74 -16.36
N VAL A 360 6.88 -24.94 -16.09
CA VAL A 360 5.89 -24.53 -17.07
C VAL A 360 6.06 -23.06 -17.36
N ASN A 361 6.23 -22.73 -18.64
CA ASN A 361 6.21 -21.36 -19.14
C ASN A 361 4.89 -21.13 -19.89
N ILE A 362 4.16 -20.08 -19.53
CA ILE A 362 3.04 -19.55 -20.30
C ILE A 362 3.53 -18.28 -20.98
N SER A 363 3.35 -18.17 -22.30
CA SER A 363 3.60 -16.92 -23.03
C SER A 363 2.40 -16.48 -23.85
N TRP A 364 2.21 -15.18 -24.03
CA TRP A 364 1.18 -14.60 -24.87
C TRP A 364 1.72 -13.36 -25.57
N ASP A 365 1.16 -13.02 -26.73
CA ASP A 365 1.49 -11.76 -27.39
C ASP A 365 0.93 -10.61 -26.55
N GLY A 366 1.80 -9.74 -26.05
CA GLY A 366 1.40 -8.69 -25.13
C GLY A 366 0.62 -7.54 -25.75
N LYS A 367 0.32 -7.61 -27.06
CA LYS A 367 -0.67 -6.73 -27.69
C LYS A 367 -2.11 -7.04 -27.23
N TYR A 368 -2.35 -8.24 -26.69
CA TYR A 368 -3.69 -8.66 -26.26
C TYR A 368 -3.96 -8.21 -24.82
N GLY A 369 -5.06 -7.50 -24.64
CA GLY A 369 -5.50 -6.95 -23.34
C GLY A 369 -6.64 -7.77 -22.68
N ALA A 370 -7.17 -7.25 -21.58
CA ALA A 370 -8.32 -7.84 -20.88
C ALA A 370 -9.57 -7.88 -21.79
N ASN A 371 -10.45 -8.87 -21.60
CA ASN A 371 -11.65 -9.14 -22.41
C ASN A 371 -11.41 -9.49 -23.89
N GLN A 372 -10.17 -9.69 -24.31
CA GLN A 372 -9.85 -10.29 -25.60
C GLN A 372 -9.63 -11.80 -25.42
N GLU A 373 -9.93 -12.59 -26.45
CA GLU A 373 -9.44 -13.97 -26.49
C GLU A 373 -7.92 -13.90 -26.67
N ILE A 374 -7.18 -14.15 -25.59
CA ILE A 374 -5.71 -14.12 -25.57
C ILE A 374 -5.20 -15.49 -26.02
N PRO A 375 -4.60 -15.63 -27.22
CA PRO A 375 -3.90 -16.85 -27.58
C PRO A 375 -2.62 -16.95 -26.74
N PHE A 376 -2.59 -17.91 -25.82
CA PHE A 376 -1.41 -18.25 -25.02
C PHE A 376 -0.75 -19.55 -25.52
N GLU A 377 0.55 -19.65 -25.32
CA GLU A 377 1.41 -20.80 -25.59
C GLU A 377 1.89 -21.37 -24.26
N PHE A 378 1.63 -22.65 -24.02
CA PHE A 378 2.18 -23.41 -22.90
C PHE A 378 3.41 -24.18 -23.37
N THR A 379 4.54 -24.00 -22.69
CA THR A 379 5.76 -24.78 -22.90
C THR A 379 6.13 -25.51 -21.62
N PHE A 380 6.38 -26.82 -21.74
CA PHE A 380 6.78 -27.67 -20.64
C PHE A 380 8.25 -28.03 -20.82
N PHE A 381 9.05 -27.81 -19.77
CA PHE A 381 10.44 -28.21 -19.72
C PHE A 381 10.57 -29.37 -18.73
N ASP A 382 11.15 -30.47 -19.20
CA ASP A 382 11.57 -31.62 -18.41
C ASP A 382 13.09 -31.56 -18.31
N ASP A 383 13.64 -31.70 -17.09
CA ASP A 383 15.08 -31.69 -16.86
C ASP A 383 15.75 -33.01 -17.28
#